data_AF-A0A8J8DFB3-F1
#
_entry.id   AF-A0A8J8DFB3-F1
#
_cell.length_a   1.000
_cell.length_b   1.000
_cell.length_c   1.000
_cell.angle_alpha   90.00
_cell.angle_beta   90.00
_cell.angle_gamma   90.00
#
_symmetry.space_group_name_H-M   'P 1'
#
loop_
_entity.id
_entity.type
_entity.pdbx_description
1 polymer ?
#
loop_
_entity_poly.entity_id
_entity_poly.type
_entity_poly.pdbx_seq_one_letter_code
_entity_poly.pdbx_strand_id
1 'polypeptide(L)'
;MRRRALLAMFVVLLLIGAYGAYVVSYPKYPEVNGCVNPFRVTTPVSRVQENWSKAHVFLKLATSRDFWKLAKPWDVDYSHVKIVKHTIEYNGEKITMLAMGIPLKDKKHVIALYEFSKPVQGVKVRGYLLELDNPVVKTVALTTNGQYKTANSCPHDCNSNNDCGEFSSCEPYCCSTDWGCAISCCLQAGHCKWLCRLGEEVCIACVVAECGWCTADYCCTEWGSLCQDWGNAP
;
A
#
# COMPACT_ATOMS: atom_id res chain seq x y z
N MET A 1 -12.27 -15.53 -40.42
CA MET A 1 -12.21 -15.72 -38.94
C MET A 1 -10.87 -16.27 -38.44
N ARG A 2 -10.30 -17.33 -39.05
CA ARG A 2 -9.05 -18.00 -38.63
C ARG A 2 -7.81 -17.08 -38.46
N ARG A 3 -7.59 -16.13 -39.38
CA ARG A 3 -6.48 -15.14 -39.30
C ARG A 3 -6.60 -14.18 -38.11
N ARG A 4 -7.82 -13.77 -37.74
CA ARG A 4 -8.06 -12.85 -36.60
C ARG A 4 -7.85 -13.57 -35.26
N ALA A 5 -8.24 -14.85 -35.18
CA ALA A 5 -8.00 -15.68 -33.99
C ALA A 5 -6.50 -15.96 -33.76
N LEU A 6 -5.75 -16.22 -34.83
CA LEU A 6 -4.29 -16.40 -34.76
C LEU A 6 -3.57 -15.13 -34.32
N LEU A 7 -3.97 -13.96 -34.85
CA LEU A 7 -3.43 -12.66 -34.41
C LEU A 7 -3.74 -12.39 -32.93
N ALA A 8 -4.97 -12.66 -32.48
CA ALA A 8 -5.35 -12.50 -31.08
C ALA A 8 -4.54 -13.41 -30.15
N MET A 9 -4.35 -14.69 -30.51
CA MET A 9 -3.48 -15.61 -29.76
C MET A 9 -2.02 -15.14 -29.72
N PHE A 10 -1.51 -14.61 -30.83
CA PHE A 10 -0.14 -14.09 -30.88
C PHE A 10 0.04 -12.87 -29.97
N VAL A 11 -0.94 -11.97 -29.93
CA VAL A 11 -0.95 -10.82 -29.01
C VAL A 11 -1.03 -11.29 -27.56
N VAL A 12 -1.88 -12.28 -27.25
CA VAL A 12 -1.97 -12.85 -25.88
C VAL A 12 -0.64 -13.48 -25.46
N LEU A 13 0.00 -14.27 -26.34
CA LEU A 13 1.31 -14.87 -26.06
C LEU A 13 2.41 -13.82 -25.88
N LEU A 14 2.40 -12.74 -26.68
CA LEU A 14 3.32 -11.62 -26.50
C LEU A 14 3.10 -10.89 -25.17
N LEU A 15 1.84 -10.69 -24.76
CA LEU A 15 1.53 -10.10 -23.46
C LEU A 15 1.96 -11.00 -22.30
N ILE A 16 1.74 -12.32 -22.40
CA ILE A 16 2.21 -13.30 -21.41
C ILE A 16 3.74 -13.34 -21.37
N GLY A 17 4.42 -13.34 -22.52
CA GLY A 17 5.87 -13.34 -22.62
C GLY A 17 6.49 -12.06 -22.06
N ALA A 18 5.91 -10.90 -22.37
CA ALA A 18 6.31 -9.62 -21.80
C ALA A 18 6.08 -9.57 -20.29
N TYR A 19 4.95 -10.10 -19.81
CA TYR A 19 4.67 -10.20 -18.38
C TYR A 19 5.63 -11.16 -17.67
N GLY A 20 5.92 -12.32 -18.25
CA GLY A 20 6.90 -13.28 -17.73
C GLY A 20 8.30 -12.68 -17.64
N ALA A 21 8.77 -12.03 -18.72
CA ALA A 21 10.05 -11.34 -18.74
C ALA A 21 10.11 -10.21 -17.71
N TYR A 22 9.02 -9.46 -17.54
CA TYR A 22 8.89 -8.38 -16.56
C TYR A 22 8.89 -8.89 -15.11
N VAL A 23 8.21 -10.00 -14.83
CA VAL A 23 8.20 -10.62 -13.50
C VAL A 23 9.59 -11.14 -13.12
N VAL A 24 10.33 -11.69 -14.08
CA VAL A 24 11.70 -12.20 -13.87
C VAL A 24 12.73 -11.07 -13.77
N SER A 25 12.55 -9.96 -14.50
CA SER A 25 13.46 -8.81 -14.46
C SER A 25 13.15 -7.81 -13.35
N TYR A 26 12.01 -7.95 -12.66
CA TYR A 26 11.69 -7.08 -11.54
C TYR A 26 12.77 -7.23 -10.47
N PRO A 27 13.42 -6.14 -10.03
CA PRO A 27 14.41 -6.21 -8.98
C PRO A 27 13.80 -6.91 -7.76
N LYS A 28 14.50 -7.91 -7.24
CA LYS A 28 14.15 -8.49 -5.94
C LYS A 28 14.10 -7.34 -4.92
N TYR A 29 13.15 -7.41 -3.98
CA TYR A 29 13.20 -6.50 -2.85
C TYR A 29 14.56 -6.69 -2.16
N PRO A 30 15.26 -5.61 -1.78
CA PRO A 30 16.52 -5.73 -1.08
C PRO A 30 16.31 -6.54 0.21
N GLU A 31 17.32 -7.32 0.61
CA GLU A 31 17.34 -7.93 1.95
C GLU A 31 17.26 -6.83 3.00
N VAL A 32 16.53 -7.10 4.09
CA VAL A 32 16.30 -6.06 5.09
C VAL A 32 16.46 -6.57 6.51
N ASN A 33 17.53 -6.10 7.16
CA ASN A 33 17.71 -6.13 8.61
C ASN A 33 17.32 -4.76 9.18
N GLY A 34 16.47 -4.72 10.22
CA GLY A 34 16.12 -3.46 10.92
C GLY A 34 15.15 -2.55 10.19
N CYS A 35 14.16 -3.13 9.50
CA CYS A 35 13.17 -2.41 8.72
C CYS A 35 12.43 -1.32 9.46
N VAL A 36 12.11 -0.24 8.74
CA VAL A 36 11.35 0.86 9.30
C VAL A 36 10.16 1.24 8.44
N ASN A 37 9.04 1.50 9.09
CA ASN A 37 7.91 2.14 8.44
C ASN A 37 8.36 3.55 8.02
N PRO A 38 8.35 3.87 6.71
CA PRO A 38 8.84 5.16 6.23
C PRO A 38 8.14 6.32 6.90
N PHE A 39 6.82 6.26 7.14
CA PHE A 39 6.12 7.36 7.83
C PHE A 39 6.51 7.53 9.31
N ARG A 40 7.07 6.48 9.93
CA ARG A 40 7.46 6.50 11.35
C ARG A 40 8.85 7.08 11.57
N VAL A 41 9.75 6.97 10.58
CA VAL A 41 11.13 7.50 10.67
C VAL A 41 11.44 8.63 9.73
N THR A 42 10.54 8.92 8.80
CA THR A 42 10.75 10.00 7.85
C THR A 42 9.48 10.80 7.68
N THR A 43 9.60 12.10 7.90
CA THR A 43 8.56 13.05 7.55
C THR A 43 8.72 13.40 6.07
N PRO A 44 7.65 13.32 5.25
CA PRO A 44 7.74 13.76 3.85
C PRO A 44 8.21 15.21 3.76
N VAL A 45 9.28 15.45 2.99
CA VAL A 45 9.85 16.77 2.72
C VAL A 45 8.99 17.54 1.72
N SER A 46 8.37 16.82 0.78
CA SER A 46 7.41 17.40 -0.15
C SER A 46 6.35 16.38 -0.55
N ARG A 47 5.16 16.85 -0.93
CA ARG A 47 4.05 16.03 -1.41
C ARG A 47 3.48 16.65 -2.68
N VAL A 48 3.21 15.81 -3.68
CA VAL A 48 2.58 16.23 -4.92
C VAL A 48 1.48 15.22 -5.27
N GLN A 49 0.24 15.70 -5.38
CA GLN A 49 -0.85 14.86 -5.87
C GLN A 49 -0.66 14.63 -7.37
N GLU A 50 -0.66 13.36 -7.77
CA GLU A 50 -0.49 12.94 -9.15
C GLU A 50 -1.86 12.82 -9.84
N ASN A 51 -2.01 13.47 -11.00
CA ASN A 51 -3.24 13.41 -11.80
C ASN A 51 -3.07 12.41 -12.94
N TRP A 52 -3.10 11.12 -12.61
CA TRP A 52 -2.94 10.06 -13.59
C TRP A 52 -4.26 9.71 -14.29
N SER A 53 -4.16 9.36 -15.57
CA SER A 53 -5.31 8.84 -16.31
C SER A 53 -5.72 7.46 -15.76
N LYS A 54 -6.99 7.08 -15.92
CA LYS A 54 -7.50 5.76 -15.51
C LYS A 54 -6.68 4.61 -16.10
N ALA A 55 -6.22 4.74 -17.34
CA ALA A 55 -5.37 3.75 -18.00
C ALA A 55 -3.98 3.62 -17.34
N HIS A 56 -3.38 4.75 -16.93
CA HIS A 56 -2.10 4.73 -16.23
C HIS A 56 -2.26 4.12 -14.82
N VAL A 57 -3.31 4.50 -14.09
CA VAL A 57 -3.63 3.88 -12.80
C VAL A 57 -3.82 2.37 -12.96
N PHE A 58 -4.61 1.93 -13.94
CA PHE A 58 -4.79 0.52 -14.23
C PHE A 58 -3.46 -0.19 -14.47
N LEU A 59 -2.59 0.34 -15.32
CA LEU A 59 -1.30 -0.27 -15.62
C LEU A 59 -0.39 -0.32 -14.37
N LYS A 60 -0.38 0.74 -13.56
CA LYS A 60 0.39 0.76 -12.30
C LYS A 60 -0.09 -0.31 -11.34
N LEU A 61 -1.40 -0.39 -11.10
CA LEU A 61 -1.98 -1.40 -10.21
C LEU A 61 -1.79 -2.81 -10.77
N ALA A 62 -1.95 -2.99 -12.08
CA ALA A 62 -1.75 -4.27 -12.75
C ALA A 62 -0.31 -4.79 -12.67
N THR A 63 0.66 -3.90 -12.48
CA THR A 63 2.09 -4.25 -12.35
C THR A 63 2.57 -4.27 -10.90
N SER A 64 1.74 -3.88 -9.94
CA SER A 64 2.06 -3.94 -8.50
C SER A 64 1.86 -5.35 -7.94
N ARG A 65 2.91 -5.91 -7.35
CA ARG A 65 2.89 -7.25 -6.73
C ARG A 65 2.03 -7.29 -5.47
N ASP A 66 2.08 -6.23 -4.68
CA ASP A 66 1.35 -6.07 -3.43
C ASP A 66 -0.15 -5.85 -3.68
N PHE A 67 -0.50 -5.03 -4.69
CA PHE A 67 -1.89 -4.73 -5.02
C PHE A 67 -2.73 -5.99 -5.29
N TRP A 68 -2.27 -6.90 -6.15
CA TRP A 68 -3.05 -8.09 -6.53
C TRP A 68 -3.28 -9.11 -5.42
N LYS A 69 -2.45 -9.07 -4.38
CA LYS A 69 -2.65 -9.94 -3.21
C LYS A 69 -3.71 -9.37 -2.26
N LEU A 70 -3.82 -8.04 -2.22
CA LEU A 70 -4.88 -7.34 -1.47
C LEU A 70 -6.20 -7.33 -2.25
N ALA A 71 -6.15 -7.16 -3.57
CA ALA A 71 -7.32 -7.08 -4.41
C ALA A 71 -7.74 -8.47 -4.91
N LYS A 72 -8.74 -9.11 -4.28
CA LYS A 72 -9.41 -10.30 -4.85
C LYS A 72 -10.89 -10.38 -4.50
N PRO A 73 -11.76 -10.75 -5.46
CA PRO A 73 -11.89 -10.21 -6.80
C PRO A 73 -12.70 -8.91 -6.70
N TRP A 74 -12.06 -7.84 -6.25
CA TRP A 74 -12.76 -6.58 -6.07
C TRP A 74 -12.49 -5.65 -7.24
N ASP A 75 -13.58 -5.14 -7.80
CA ASP A 75 -13.54 -4.11 -8.81
C ASP A 75 -13.03 -2.82 -8.18
N VAL A 76 -11.94 -2.26 -8.71
CA VAL A 76 -11.43 -0.95 -8.30
C VAL A 76 -12.30 0.17 -8.84
N ASP A 77 -12.55 1.19 -8.01
CA ASP A 77 -13.08 2.47 -8.51
C ASP A 77 -11.93 3.38 -8.97
N TYR A 78 -11.51 3.15 -10.21
CA TYR A 78 -10.45 3.92 -10.87
C TYR A 78 -10.74 5.43 -10.96
N SER A 79 -11.98 5.88 -10.75
CA SER A 79 -12.34 7.30 -10.81
C SER A 79 -11.91 8.08 -9.58
N HIS A 80 -11.77 7.38 -8.44
CA HIS A 80 -11.50 7.99 -7.15
C HIS A 80 -10.17 7.56 -6.53
N VAL A 81 -9.34 6.81 -7.28
CA VAL A 81 -7.98 6.51 -6.85
C VAL A 81 -7.21 7.80 -6.61
N LYS A 82 -6.53 7.86 -5.47
CA LYS A 82 -5.63 8.94 -5.08
C LYS A 82 -4.21 8.44 -5.11
N ILE A 83 -3.35 9.20 -5.76
CA ILE A 83 -1.92 8.92 -5.87
C ILE A 83 -1.19 10.18 -5.45
N VAL A 84 -0.35 10.05 -4.44
CA VAL A 84 0.45 11.15 -3.90
C VAL A 84 1.89 10.73 -3.93
N LYS A 85 2.70 11.54 -4.58
CA LYS A 85 4.15 11.40 -4.62
C LYS A 85 4.74 12.12 -3.42
N HIS A 86 5.27 11.35 -2.48
CA HIS A 86 6.02 11.84 -1.33
C HIS A 86 7.51 11.82 -1.65
N THR A 87 8.18 12.95 -1.46
CA THR A 87 9.65 12.99 -1.37
C THR A 87 10.02 12.83 0.08
N ILE A 88 10.82 11.81 0.35
CA ILE A 88 11.24 11.41 1.68
C ILE A 88 12.75 11.55 1.77
N GLU A 89 13.26 12.06 2.90
CA GLU A 89 14.70 12.04 3.18
C GLU A 89 15.05 10.83 4.05
N TYR A 90 15.94 9.97 3.56
CA TYR A 90 16.39 8.76 4.26
C TYR A 90 17.88 8.56 4.02
N ASN A 91 18.66 8.42 5.09
CA ASN A 91 20.13 8.30 5.06
C ASN A 91 20.83 9.39 4.22
N GLY A 92 20.32 10.63 4.25
CA GLY A 92 20.86 11.76 3.48
C GLY A 92 20.48 11.77 1.99
N GLU A 93 19.72 10.78 1.50
CA GLU A 93 19.18 10.77 0.15
C GLU A 93 17.70 11.16 0.11
N LYS A 94 17.31 11.85 -0.97
CA LYS A 94 15.89 12.09 -1.29
C LYS A 94 15.35 10.93 -2.12
N ILE A 95 14.46 10.14 -1.54
CA ILE A 95 13.77 9.03 -2.20
C ILE A 95 12.32 9.40 -2.49
N THR A 96 11.77 8.84 -3.57
CA THR A 96 10.36 9.03 -3.92
C THR A 96 9.55 7.81 -3.53
N MET A 97 8.48 8.04 -2.78
CA MET A 97 7.44 7.08 -2.44
C MET A 97 6.11 7.50 -3.09
N LEU A 98 5.43 6.56 -3.71
CA LEU A 98 4.06 6.68 -4.18
C LEU A 98 3.13 6.11 -3.12
N ALA A 99 2.35 6.98 -2.49
CA ALA A 99 1.26 6.62 -1.61
C ALA A 99 -0.04 6.60 -2.40
N MET A 100 -0.76 5.50 -2.36
CA MET A 100 -1.97 5.28 -3.15
C MET A 100 -3.12 4.91 -2.24
N GLY A 101 -4.24 5.61 -2.36
CA GLY A 101 -5.52 5.23 -1.77
C GLY A 101 -6.45 4.77 -2.89
N ILE A 102 -6.86 3.51 -2.83
CA ILE A 102 -7.53 2.81 -3.92
C ILE A 102 -8.88 2.33 -3.39
N PRO A 103 -9.95 3.13 -3.55
CA PRO A 103 -11.29 2.71 -3.15
C PRO A 103 -11.79 1.58 -4.05
N LEU A 104 -12.49 0.62 -3.45
CA LEU A 104 -13.12 -0.49 -4.16
C LEU A 104 -14.60 -0.17 -4.44
N LYS A 105 -15.16 -0.73 -5.51
CA LYS A 105 -16.54 -0.45 -5.95
C LYS A 105 -17.59 -0.95 -4.97
N ASP A 106 -17.24 -1.83 -4.04
CA ASP A 106 -18.14 -2.27 -2.98
C ASP A 106 -18.42 -1.16 -1.94
N LYS A 107 -17.64 -0.07 -1.96
CA LYS A 107 -17.70 1.06 -1.01
C LYS A 107 -17.51 0.66 0.45
N LYS A 108 -16.98 -0.55 0.69
CA LYS A 108 -16.70 -1.08 2.03
C LYS A 108 -15.22 -1.23 2.26
N HIS A 109 -14.40 -1.19 1.21
CA HIS A 109 -12.98 -1.39 1.33
C HIS A 109 -12.17 -0.32 0.60
N VAL A 110 -11.03 0.01 1.19
CA VAL A 110 -9.99 0.87 0.60
C VAL A 110 -8.66 0.15 0.71
N ILE A 111 -7.92 0.08 -0.40
CA ILE A 111 -6.54 -0.40 -0.37
C ILE A 111 -5.63 0.82 -0.21
N ALA A 112 -4.81 0.83 0.84
CA ALA A 112 -3.70 1.77 0.99
C ALA A 112 -2.41 1.08 0.53
N LEU A 113 -1.68 1.67 -0.42
CA LEU A 113 -0.48 1.07 -0.97
C LEU A 113 0.65 2.09 -1.04
N TYR A 114 1.80 1.74 -0.45
CA TYR A 114 2.98 2.59 -0.33
C TYR A 114 4.16 1.92 -1.01
N GLU A 115 4.52 2.41 -2.19
CA GLU A 115 5.59 1.84 -3.02
C GLU A 115 6.69 2.86 -3.30
N PHE A 116 7.93 2.38 -3.43
CA PHE A 116 9.06 3.24 -3.79
C PHE A 116 9.33 3.22 -5.28
N SER A 117 9.75 4.36 -5.82
CA SER A 117 10.14 4.51 -7.23
C SER A 117 11.35 3.67 -7.65
N LYS A 118 12.24 3.38 -6.69
CA LYS A 118 13.41 2.51 -6.80
C LYS A 118 13.45 1.59 -5.57
N PRO A 119 14.00 0.37 -5.65
CA PRO A 119 14.30 -0.42 -4.46
C PRO A 119 15.18 0.39 -3.51
N VAL A 120 14.77 0.54 -2.25
CA VAL A 120 15.53 1.25 -1.21
C VAL A 120 15.89 0.24 -0.14
N GLN A 121 17.19 0.03 0.07
CA GLN A 121 17.67 -0.84 1.14
C GLN A 121 17.21 -0.29 2.50
N GLY A 122 16.70 -1.16 3.37
CA GLY A 122 16.19 -0.75 4.68
C GLY A 122 14.70 -0.37 4.71
N VAL A 123 14.03 -0.23 3.55
CA VAL A 123 12.67 0.32 3.48
C VAL A 123 11.70 -0.64 2.81
N LYS A 124 10.55 -0.87 3.46
CA LYS A 124 9.53 -1.82 3.02
C LYS A 124 8.49 -1.16 2.13
N VAL A 125 8.10 -1.86 1.06
CA VAL A 125 6.82 -1.62 0.41
C VAL A 125 5.73 -2.20 1.31
N ARG A 126 4.70 -1.41 1.62
CA ARG A 126 3.57 -1.85 2.45
C ARG A 126 2.26 -1.61 1.74
N GLY A 127 1.35 -2.57 1.85
CA GLY A 127 -0.03 -2.42 1.46
C GLY A 127 -0.95 -2.81 2.61
N TYR A 128 -2.12 -2.19 2.69
CA TYR A 128 -3.15 -2.50 3.67
C TYR A 128 -4.48 -2.60 2.94
N LEU A 129 -5.27 -3.59 3.31
CA LEU A 129 -6.68 -3.66 2.99
C LEU A 129 -7.45 -3.18 4.22
N LEU A 130 -8.18 -2.10 4.03
CA LEU A 130 -8.93 -1.42 5.08
C LEU A 130 -10.42 -1.69 4.87
N GLU A 131 -11.10 -2.22 5.89
CA GLU A 131 -12.55 -2.40 5.92
C GLU A 131 -13.21 -1.23 6.66
N LEU A 132 -14.16 -0.59 6.00
CA LEU A 132 -14.92 0.55 6.47
C LEU A 132 -16.07 0.06 7.38
N ASP A 133 -15.90 0.21 8.69
CA ASP A 133 -16.85 -0.21 9.74
C ASP A 133 -17.17 0.98 10.65
N ASN A 134 -17.82 2.00 10.07
CA ASN A 134 -18.07 3.31 10.66
C ASN A 134 -18.48 3.23 12.15
N PRO A 135 -17.76 3.91 13.06
CA PRO A 135 -16.74 4.95 12.85
C PRO A 135 -15.29 4.44 12.78
N VAL A 136 -15.09 3.13 12.80
CA VAL A 136 -13.78 2.49 12.85
C VAL A 136 -13.44 1.98 11.46
N VAL A 137 -12.16 2.02 11.09
CA VAL A 137 -11.71 1.23 9.92
C VAL A 137 -10.67 0.27 10.43
N LYS A 138 -10.85 -0.98 10.02
CA LYS A 138 -10.02 -2.10 10.46
C LYS A 138 -9.08 -2.49 9.35
N THR A 139 -7.83 -2.76 9.71
CA THR A 139 -6.87 -3.38 8.80
C THR A 139 -7.17 -4.87 8.77
N VAL A 140 -7.83 -5.37 7.73
CA VAL A 140 -8.23 -6.78 7.59
C VAL A 140 -7.19 -7.63 6.86
N ALA A 141 -6.29 -7.00 6.11
CA ALA A 141 -5.11 -7.65 5.57
C ALA A 141 -4.00 -6.63 5.33
N LEU A 142 -2.78 -7.11 5.27
CA LEU A 142 -1.63 -6.31 4.87
C LEU A 142 -0.68 -7.10 4.00
N THR A 143 0.03 -6.38 3.15
CA THR A 143 1.16 -6.90 2.42
C THR A 143 2.42 -6.14 2.80
N THR A 144 3.55 -6.83 2.76
CA THR A 144 4.85 -6.19 2.85
C THR A 144 5.83 -6.88 1.96
N ASN A 145 6.47 -6.13 1.07
CA ASN A 145 7.37 -6.67 0.05
C ASN A 145 6.73 -7.87 -0.69
N GLY A 146 5.43 -7.78 -0.97
CA GLY A 146 4.66 -8.84 -1.61
C GLY A 146 4.25 -10.00 -0.70
N GLN A 147 4.59 -10.06 0.58
CA GLN A 147 4.09 -11.10 1.50
C GLN A 147 2.75 -10.71 2.08
N TYR A 148 1.72 -11.56 1.91
CA TYR A 148 0.35 -11.28 2.34
C TYR A 148 0.05 -11.95 3.68
N LYS A 149 -0.57 -11.20 4.59
CA LYS A 149 -1.13 -11.72 5.84
C LYS A 149 -2.53 -11.15 6.07
N THR A 150 -3.43 -12.01 6.52
CA THR A 150 -4.74 -11.59 7.04
C THR A 150 -4.58 -11.01 8.44
N ALA A 151 -5.31 -9.95 8.73
CA ALA A 151 -5.36 -9.24 10.00
C ALA A 151 -6.82 -9.03 10.44
N ASN A 152 -7.70 -10.02 10.18
CA ASN A 152 -9.11 -9.95 10.60
C ASN A 152 -9.28 -9.89 12.13
N SER A 153 -8.25 -10.30 12.88
CA SER A 153 -8.07 -10.01 14.31
C SER A 153 -6.93 -8.99 14.48
N CYS A 154 -6.68 -8.52 15.71
CA CYS A 154 -5.44 -7.80 16.04
C CYS A 154 -4.41 -8.75 16.68
N PRO A 155 -3.74 -9.64 15.90
CA PRO A 155 -2.71 -10.52 16.42
C PRO A 155 -1.55 -9.74 17.02
N HIS A 156 -0.97 -10.35 18.05
CA HIS A 156 0.26 -9.94 18.70
C HIS A 156 1.25 -11.09 18.66
N ASP A 157 1.68 -11.48 17.46
CA ASP A 157 2.52 -12.67 17.24
C ASP A 157 3.90 -12.53 17.91
N CYS A 158 4.33 -11.30 18.22
CA CYS A 158 5.66 -11.01 18.71
C CYS A 158 5.72 -9.69 19.50
N ASN A 159 6.69 -9.55 20.40
CA ASN A 159 7.00 -8.28 21.08
C ASN A 159 8.36 -7.73 20.66
N SER A 160 9.23 -8.59 20.13
CA SER A 160 10.58 -8.29 19.70
C SER A 160 10.99 -9.16 18.51
N ASN A 161 12.04 -8.77 17.79
CA ASN A 161 12.57 -9.57 16.68
C ASN A 161 13.01 -10.98 17.10
N ASN A 162 13.33 -11.19 18.38
CA ASN A 162 13.75 -12.50 18.90
C ASN A 162 12.58 -13.50 18.99
N ASP A 163 11.33 -13.01 18.98
CA ASP A 163 10.15 -13.86 18.97
C ASP A 163 9.88 -14.42 17.56
N CYS A 164 10.60 -13.91 16.57
CA CYS A 164 10.48 -14.29 15.17
C CYS A 164 11.66 -15.16 14.73
N GLY A 165 11.45 -15.98 13.70
CA GLY A 165 12.50 -16.82 13.13
C GLY A 165 13.66 -16.01 12.55
N GLU A 166 14.78 -16.68 12.25
CA GLU A 166 16.06 -16.09 11.82
C GLU A 166 15.97 -15.15 10.60
N PHE A 167 14.91 -15.26 9.80
CA PHE A 167 14.64 -14.43 8.63
C PHE A 167 13.37 -13.58 8.76
N SER A 168 12.97 -13.23 9.99
CA SER A 168 11.74 -12.48 10.24
C SER A 168 11.95 -11.36 11.26
N SER A 169 11.29 -10.22 11.04
CA SER A 169 11.17 -9.16 12.08
C SER A 169 9.81 -9.22 12.74
N CYS A 170 9.77 -8.77 13.99
CA CYS A 170 8.53 -8.39 14.61
C CYS A 170 8.09 -7.02 14.11
N GLU A 171 6.93 -6.96 13.46
CA GLU A 171 6.46 -5.74 12.82
C GLU A 171 5.17 -5.24 13.48
N PRO A 172 5.22 -4.07 14.14
CA PRO A 172 4.01 -3.44 14.62
C PRO A 172 3.23 -2.84 13.46
N TYR A 173 1.91 -2.94 13.55
CA TYR A 173 0.99 -2.30 12.63
C TYR A 173 -0.27 -1.85 13.36
N CYS A 174 -0.95 -0.86 12.80
CA CYS A 174 -2.20 -0.38 13.37
C CYS A 174 -3.35 -1.29 12.91
N CYS A 175 -3.98 -1.99 13.85
CA CYS A 175 -5.12 -2.86 13.56
C CYS A 175 -6.40 -2.05 13.38
N SER A 176 -6.56 -1.02 14.20
CA SER A 176 -7.75 -0.18 14.25
C SER A 176 -7.33 1.28 14.42
N THR A 177 -7.92 2.14 13.62
CA THR A 177 -7.65 3.58 13.62
C THR A 177 -8.94 4.34 13.93
N ASP A 178 -8.86 5.37 14.76
CA ASP A 178 -9.92 6.36 14.91
C ASP A 178 -9.92 7.29 13.68
N TRP A 179 -10.92 7.14 12.82
CA TRP A 179 -11.01 7.92 11.59
C TRP A 179 -11.49 9.35 11.79
N GLY A 180 -12.21 9.63 12.87
CA GLY A 180 -12.50 11.00 13.27
C GLY A 180 -11.22 11.75 13.57
N CYS A 181 -10.32 11.12 14.34
CA CYS A 181 -8.97 11.64 14.60
C CYS A 181 -8.17 11.76 13.30
N ALA A 182 -8.10 10.73 12.47
CA ALA A 182 -7.25 10.72 11.27
C ALA A 182 -7.69 11.75 10.23
N ILE A 183 -9.00 11.89 10.02
CA ILE A 183 -9.59 12.91 9.14
C ILE A 183 -9.29 14.30 9.71
N SER A 184 -9.53 14.54 11.00
CA SER A 184 -9.24 15.83 11.63
C SER A 184 -7.76 16.22 11.49
N CYS A 185 -6.85 15.28 11.77
CA CYS A 185 -5.41 15.43 11.60
C CYS A 185 -5.04 15.84 10.16
N CYS A 186 -5.62 15.17 9.16
CA CYS A 186 -5.35 15.47 7.76
C CYS A 186 -5.99 16.80 7.28
N LEU A 187 -7.19 17.14 7.77
CA LEU A 187 -7.88 18.39 7.47
C LEU A 187 -7.17 19.60 8.08
N GLN A 188 -6.64 19.48 9.30
CA GLN A 188 -5.84 20.53 9.94
C GLN A 188 -4.55 20.80 9.18
N ALA A 189 -3.96 19.77 8.56
CA ALA A 189 -2.84 19.91 7.64
C ALA A 189 -3.24 20.51 6.27
N GLY A 190 -4.53 20.82 6.05
CA GLY A 190 -5.03 21.47 4.83
C GLY A 190 -5.31 20.52 3.67
N HIS A 191 -5.31 19.20 3.89
CA HIS A 191 -5.48 18.19 2.84
C HIS A 191 -6.88 17.57 2.86
N CYS A 192 -7.29 16.93 1.76
CA CYS A 192 -8.52 16.11 1.64
C CYS A 192 -9.89 16.78 1.93
N LYS A 193 -9.95 18.07 2.26
CA LYS A 193 -11.17 18.78 2.68
C LYS A 193 -12.35 18.67 1.72
N TRP A 194 -12.11 18.80 0.42
CA TRP A 194 -13.16 18.66 -0.58
C TRP A 194 -13.58 17.22 -0.81
N LEU A 195 -12.61 16.29 -0.79
CA LEU A 195 -12.81 14.88 -1.10
C LEU A 195 -13.63 14.17 -0.02
N CYS A 196 -13.52 14.60 1.22
CA CYS A 196 -14.35 14.07 2.31
C CYS A 196 -15.84 14.43 2.22
N ARG A 197 -16.25 15.24 1.24
CA ARG A 197 -17.67 15.49 0.92
C ARG A 197 -18.23 14.55 -0.15
N LEU A 198 -17.38 13.79 -0.83
CA LEU A 198 -17.78 12.93 -1.96
C LEU A 198 -18.15 11.50 -1.56
N GLY A 199 -17.75 11.07 -0.36
CA GLY A 199 -17.95 9.72 0.16
C GLY A 199 -16.92 9.37 1.22
N GLU A 200 -17.24 8.42 2.08
CA GLU A 200 -16.36 7.95 3.16
C GLU A 200 -15.13 7.24 2.58
N GLU A 201 -15.33 6.37 1.59
CA GLU A 201 -14.28 5.65 0.87
C GLU A 201 -13.33 6.60 0.13
N VAL A 202 -13.85 7.69 -0.44
CA VAL A 202 -13.06 8.70 -1.15
C VAL A 202 -12.27 9.58 -0.18
N CYS A 203 -12.88 9.92 0.97
CA CYS A 203 -12.20 10.60 2.06
C CYS A 203 -11.01 9.78 2.55
N ILE A 204 -11.26 8.51 2.85
CA ILE A 204 -10.28 7.59 3.42
C ILE A 204 -9.15 7.31 2.43
N ALA A 205 -9.47 7.09 1.15
CA ALA A 205 -8.47 6.99 0.10
C ALA A 205 -7.56 8.23 0.03
N CYS A 206 -8.10 9.43 0.23
CA CYS A 206 -7.28 10.63 0.29
C CYS A 206 -6.41 10.67 1.55
N VAL A 207 -7.00 10.40 2.73
CA VAL A 207 -6.30 10.49 4.01
C VAL A 207 -5.15 9.47 4.09
N VAL A 208 -5.33 8.22 3.66
CA VAL A 208 -4.23 7.24 3.64
C VAL A 208 -3.11 7.65 2.68
N ALA A 209 -3.44 8.31 1.57
CA ALA A 209 -2.46 8.70 0.55
C ALA A 209 -1.70 9.97 0.95
N GLU A 210 -2.38 11.02 1.41
CA GLU A 210 -1.79 12.32 1.78
C GLU A 210 -1.20 12.31 3.20
N CYS A 211 -1.87 11.62 4.12
CA CYS A 211 -1.69 11.75 5.57
C CYS A 211 -1.52 10.39 6.25
N GLY A 212 -0.89 9.42 5.60
CA GLY A 212 -0.69 8.07 6.15
C GLY A 212 -0.02 8.02 7.54
N TRP A 213 0.72 9.07 7.93
CA TRP A 213 1.29 9.22 9.28
C TRP A 213 0.21 9.46 10.36
N CYS A 214 -0.88 10.17 10.04
CA CYS A 214 -2.01 10.35 10.96
C CYS A 214 -2.64 9.00 11.30
N THR A 215 -2.81 8.13 10.29
CA THR A 215 -3.41 6.81 10.45
C THR A 215 -2.45 5.78 11.06
N ALA A 216 -1.16 5.86 10.71
CA ALA A 216 -0.17 4.87 11.12
C ALA A 216 0.30 5.06 12.57
N ASP A 217 0.46 6.31 13.05
CA ASP A 217 1.10 6.57 14.34
C ASP A 217 0.23 7.36 15.33
N TYR A 218 -0.51 8.38 14.86
CA TYR A 218 -1.17 9.32 15.78
C TYR A 218 -2.57 8.88 16.22
N CYS A 219 -3.38 8.37 15.29
CA CYS A 219 -4.79 8.02 15.54
C CYS A 219 -5.02 6.52 15.68
N CYS A 220 -3.96 5.75 15.93
CA CYS A 220 -4.09 4.32 16.13
C CYS A 220 -4.73 4.02 17.48
N THR A 221 -5.82 3.26 17.50
CA THR A 221 -6.51 2.86 18.74
C THR A 221 -6.09 1.50 19.24
N GLU A 222 -5.63 0.62 18.34
CA GLU A 222 -5.15 -0.71 18.70
C GLU A 222 -3.96 -1.10 17.80
N TRP A 223 -2.85 -1.47 18.44
CA TRP A 223 -1.64 -1.92 17.79
C TRP A 223 -1.56 -3.44 17.82
N GLY A 224 -1.28 -4.06 16.68
CA GLY A 224 -0.93 -5.47 16.59
C GLY A 224 0.53 -5.63 16.19
N SER A 225 0.99 -6.88 16.19
CA SER A 225 2.32 -7.25 15.75
C SER A 225 2.32 -8.58 15.02
N LEU A 226 3.11 -8.68 13.96
CA LEU A 226 3.25 -9.89 13.15
C LEU A 226 4.72 -10.19 12.93
N CYS A 227 5.11 -11.46 13.04
CA CYS A 227 6.40 -11.90 12.51
C CYS A 227 6.35 -11.87 10.99
N GLN A 228 7.20 -11.07 10.38
CA GLN A 228 7.21 -10.87 8.95
C GLN A 228 8.50 -11.36 8.33
N ASP A 229 8.37 -12.42 7.54
CA ASP A 229 9.46 -13.01 6.79
C ASP A 229 9.99 -12.02 5.75
N TRP A 230 11.30 -11.82 5.75
CA TRP A 230 12.00 -10.96 4.79
C TRP A 230 12.23 -11.67 3.44
N GLY A 231 11.98 -12.98 3.38
CA GLY A 231 12.17 -13.80 2.20
C GLY A 231 13.64 -14.14 1.96
N ASN A 232 13.96 -15.42 2.11
CA ASN A 232 15.20 -16.13 1.75
C ASN A 232 16.46 -15.27 1.53
N ALA A 233 17.33 -15.27 2.54
CA ALA A 233 18.77 -15.28 2.32
C ALA A 233 19.13 -16.40 1.30
N PRO A 234 20.20 -16.24 0.50
CA PRO A 234 20.59 -17.18 -0.57
C PRO A 234 20.60 -18.66 -0.18
#